data_AF-A0A935AG53-F1
#
_entry.id   AF-A0A935AG53-F1
#
_cell.length_a   1.000
_cell.length_b   1.000
_cell.length_c   1.000
_cell.angle_alpha   90.00
_cell.angle_beta   90.00
_cell.angle_gamma   90.00
#
_symmetry.space_group_name_H-M   'P 1'
#
loop_
_entity.id
_entity.type
_entity.pdbx_description
1 polymer ?
#
loop_
_entity_poly.entity_id
_entity_poly.type
_entity_poly.pdbx_seq_one_letter_code
_entity_poly.pdbx_strand_id
1 'polypeptide(L)'
;MGGIFTYIYPTSYSTFIRPYFMVYTIGSNNLSDPRCKWFTLDQTLKEIKYPASKSIVRQLMEKPKNVWAATFEEYGYTNPVDESKMKFKILSDFKKLH
;
A
#
# COMPACT_ATOMS: atom_id res chain seq x y z
N MET A 1 6.47 -7.56 9.89
CA MET A 1 7.19 -7.68 8.60
C MET A 1 6.72 -6.55 7.69
N GLY A 2 7.47 -6.05 6.72
CA GLY A 2 7.15 -4.74 6.12
C GLY A 2 7.87 -4.47 4.80
N GLY A 3 7.92 -3.23 4.37
CA GLY A 3 8.63 -2.82 3.17
C GLY A 3 8.86 -1.32 3.10
N ILE A 4 9.78 -0.92 2.23
CA ILE A 4 10.06 0.49 1.94
C ILE A 4 9.63 0.75 0.50
N PHE A 5 8.70 1.68 0.33
CA PHE A 5 8.08 1.94 -0.97
C PHE A 5 8.31 3.39 -1.37
N THR A 6 8.80 3.57 -2.60
CA THR A 6 9.11 4.90 -3.15
C THR A 6 8.02 5.32 -4.12
N TYR A 7 7.51 6.53 -3.93
CA TYR A 7 6.48 7.16 -4.76
C TYR A 7 7.09 8.36 -5.47
N ILE A 8 7.06 8.32 -6.80
CA ILE A 8 7.55 9.40 -7.65
C ILE A 8 6.34 10.17 -8.20
N TYR A 9 6.34 11.48 -7.99
CA TYR A 9 5.33 12.40 -8.52
C TYR A 9 5.96 13.22 -9.65
N PRO A 10 5.70 12.87 -10.92
CA PRO A 10 6.43 13.43 -12.05
C PRO A 10 6.19 14.93 -12.25
N THR A 11 5.05 15.47 -11.79
CA THR A 11 4.66 16.86 -12.00
C THR A 11 4.99 17.81 -10.85
N SER A 12 5.39 17.30 -9.67
CA SER A 12 5.61 18.13 -8.47
C SER A 12 7.05 18.12 -7.94
N TYR A 13 8.00 17.51 -8.65
CA TYR A 13 9.41 17.32 -8.23
C TYR A 13 9.57 16.70 -6.83
N SER A 14 8.53 16.06 -6.29
CA SER A 14 8.55 15.45 -4.96
C SER A 14 8.60 13.93 -5.08
N THR A 15 9.67 13.35 -4.52
CA THR A 15 9.78 11.90 -4.31
C THR A 15 9.56 11.62 -2.84
N PHE A 16 8.64 10.71 -2.53
CA PHE A 16 8.35 10.30 -1.16
C PHE A 16 8.80 8.86 -0.96
N ILE A 17 9.60 8.62 0.07
CA ILE A 17 9.91 7.28 0.55
C ILE A 17 9.01 7.01 1.74
N ARG A 18 8.15 5.99 1.65
CA ARG A 18 7.20 5.62 2.70
C ARG A 18 7.48 4.20 3.18
N PRO A 19 7.82 4.02 4.47
CA PRO A 19 7.89 2.69 5.05
C PRO A 19 6.48 2.18 5.39
N TYR A 20 6.24 0.91 5.13
CA TYR A 20 5.02 0.20 5.49
C TYR A 20 5.37 -0.97 6.41
N PHE A 21 4.66 -1.10 7.51
CA PHE A 21 4.89 -2.16 8.49
C PHE A 21 3.60 -2.94 8.72
N MET A 22 3.69 -4.26 8.73
CA MET A 22 2.64 -5.13 9.24
C MET A 22 2.85 -5.36 10.73
N VAL A 23 1.79 -5.08 11.48
CA VAL A 23 1.66 -5.42 12.90
C VAL A 23 0.85 -6.70 12.98
N TYR A 24 1.37 -7.70 13.69
CA TYR A 24 0.64 -8.93 13.99
C TYR A 24 -0.03 -8.79 15.35
N THR A 25 -1.33 -9.02 15.41
CA THR A 25 -2.11 -8.97 16.66
C THR A 25 -2.72 -10.34 16.92
N ILE A 26 -2.57 -10.85 18.14
CA ILE A 26 -3.24 -12.07 18.61
C ILE A 26 -4.54 -11.64 19.29
N GLY A 27 -5.68 -12.14 18.82
CA GLY A 27 -7.01 -11.77 19.30
C GLY A 27 -7.62 -10.60 18.51
N SER A 28 -8.83 -10.78 17.98
CA SER A 28 -9.50 -9.86 17.06
C SER A 28 -10.01 -8.55 17.68
N ASN A 29 -9.86 -8.34 19.00
CA ASN A 29 -10.73 -7.41 19.73
C ASN A 29 -10.02 -6.27 20.48
N ASN A 30 -8.71 -6.07 20.30
CA ASN A 30 -7.98 -5.05 21.06
C ASN A 30 -7.78 -3.71 20.34
N LEU A 31 -8.34 -3.52 19.14
CA LEU A 31 -8.45 -2.17 18.56
C LEU A 31 -9.77 -1.56 19.03
N SER A 32 -9.69 -0.69 20.03
CA SER A 32 -10.86 0.00 20.60
C SER A 32 -11.44 1.09 19.71
N ASP A 33 -10.88 1.31 18.51
CA ASP A 33 -11.39 2.31 17.56
C ASP A 33 -12.55 1.70 16.75
N PRO A 34 -13.80 2.16 16.94
CA PRO A 34 -14.96 1.64 16.23
C PRO A 34 -14.94 1.95 14.73
N ARG A 35 -14.03 2.80 14.26
CA ARG A 35 -13.81 3.08 12.84
C ARG A 35 -12.94 2.03 12.17
N CYS A 36 -12.19 1.25 12.95
CA CYS A 36 -11.42 0.12 12.46
C CYS A 36 -12.33 -1.09 12.27
N LYS A 37 -12.24 -1.70 11.10
CA LYS A 37 -12.96 -2.93 10.76
C LYS A 37 -11.95 -3.97 10.31
N TRP A 38 -12.23 -5.22 10.65
CA TRP A 38 -11.47 -6.36 10.15
C TRP A 38 -12.06 -6.81 8.82
N PHE A 39 -11.18 -7.10 7.87
CA PHE A 39 -11.53 -7.50 6.52
C PHE A 39 -10.69 -8.71 6.12
N THR A 40 -11.23 -9.55 5.24
CA THR A 40 -10.39 -10.49 4.50
C THR A 40 -9.47 -9.73 3.54
N LEU A 41 -8.45 -10.40 3.01
CA LEU A 41 -7.57 -9.80 2.00
C LEU A 41 -8.39 -9.30 0.78
N ASP A 42 -9.30 -10.13 0.26
CA ASP A 42 -10.11 -9.76 -0.90
C ASP A 42 -11.01 -8.54 -0.66
N GLN A 43 -11.60 -8.44 0.53
CA GLN A 43 -12.37 -7.27 0.94
C GLN A 43 -11.47 -6.04 1.05
N THR A 44 -10.32 -6.17 1.71
CA THR A 44 -9.34 -5.09 1.86
C THR A 44 -8.89 -4.56 0.51
N LEU A 45 -8.58 -5.44 -0.44
CA LEU A 45 -8.16 -5.04 -1.78
C LEU A 45 -9.26 -4.31 -2.55
N LYS A 46 -10.54 -4.60 -2.30
CA LYS A 46 -11.66 -3.85 -2.92
C LYS A 46 -11.82 -2.44 -2.33
N GLU A 47 -11.56 -2.27 -1.04
CA GLU A 47 -11.68 -0.98 -0.35
C GLU A 47 -10.53 -0.02 -0.67
N ILE A 48 -9.34 -0.54 -0.99
CA ILE A 48 -8.18 0.30 -1.32
C ILE A 48 -8.31 0.86 -2.75
N LYS A 49 -8.57 2.16 -2.83
CA LYS A 49 -8.68 2.89 -4.11
C LYS A 49 -7.35 3.16 -4.79
N TYR A 50 -6.26 3.30 -4.02
CA TYR A 50 -4.94 3.66 -4.56
C TYR A 50 -4.18 2.42 -5.09
N PRO A 51 -3.88 2.34 -6.40
CA PRO A 51 -3.23 1.19 -7.03
C PRO A 51 -1.91 0.73 -6.36
N ALA A 52 -1.04 1.65 -5.99
CA ALA A 52 0.23 1.33 -5.31
C ALA A 52 -0.03 0.70 -3.94
N SER A 53 -0.94 1.29 -3.15
CA SER A 53 -1.31 0.75 -1.84
C SER A 53 -1.95 -0.64 -1.96
N LYS A 54 -2.80 -0.86 -2.96
CA LYS A 54 -3.41 -2.16 -3.25
C LYS A 54 -2.35 -3.21 -3.59
N SER A 55 -1.34 -2.83 -4.38
CA SER A 55 -0.23 -3.70 -4.76
C SER A 55 0.66 -4.06 -3.56
N ILE A 56 0.98 -3.07 -2.73
CA ILE A 56 1.77 -3.25 -1.50
C ILE A 56 1.08 -4.20 -0.53
N VAL A 57 -0.21 -3.96 -0.25
CA VAL A 57 -0.98 -4.80 0.69
C VAL A 57 -1.05 -6.23 0.19
N ARG A 58 -1.32 -6.45 -1.11
CA ARG A 58 -1.31 -7.79 -1.69
C ARG A 58 0.04 -8.49 -1.45
N GLN A 59 1.15 -7.86 -1.83
CA GLN A 59 2.48 -8.46 -1.69
C GLN A 59 2.82 -8.78 -0.22
N LEU A 60 2.54 -7.85 0.68
CA LEU A 60 2.81 -8.02 2.11
C LEU A 60 1.98 -9.16 2.71
N MET A 61 0.72 -9.30 2.30
CA MET A 61 -0.18 -10.32 2.86
C MET A 61 0.04 -11.71 2.26
N GLU A 62 0.43 -11.82 0.99
CA GLU A 62 0.76 -13.10 0.35
C GLU A 62 2.11 -13.67 0.82
N LYS A 63 3.08 -12.79 1.06
CA LYS A 63 4.44 -13.18 1.48
C LYS A 63 4.88 -12.37 2.70
N PRO A 64 4.20 -12.56 3.85
CA PRO A 64 4.46 -11.76 5.05
C PRO A 64 5.89 -11.98 5.54
N LYS A 65 6.40 -13.21 5.37
CA LYS A 65 7.78 -13.73 5.40
C LYS A 65 8.96 -12.80 5.11
N ASN A 66 8.74 -11.77 4.30
CA ASN A 66 9.81 -11.05 3.63
C ASN A 66 9.71 -9.54 3.85
N VAL A 67 10.84 -8.87 3.65
CA VAL A 67 10.90 -7.41 3.52
C VAL A 67 11.00 -7.06 2.04
N TRP A 68 10.21 -6.08 1.60
CA TRP A 68 10.11 -5.72 0.18
C TRP A 68 10.53 -4.27 -0.09
N ALA A 69 11.07 -4.04 -1.28
CA ALA A 69 11.18 -2.71 -1.87
C ALA A 69 10.53 -2.68 -3.25
N ALA A 70 9.84 -1.59 -3.56
CA ALA A 70 9.32 -1.32 -4.91
C ALA A 70 9.23 0.19 -5.11
N THR A 71 9.22 0.61 -6.38
CA THR A 71 9.11 2.01 -6.78
C THR A 71 7.93 2.17 -7.73
N PHE A 72 7.09 3.14 -7.44
CA PHE A 72 5.88 3.45 -8.20
C PHE A 72 5.90 4.89 -8.66
N GLU A 73 5.36 5.13 -9.85
CA GLU A 73 4.87 6.43 -10.27
C GLU A 73 3.36 6.42 -10.04
N GLU A 74 2.84 7.27 -9.15
CA GLU A 74 1.41 7.35 -8.83
C GLU A 74 1.01 8.81 -8.61
N TYR A 75 0.08 9.31 -9.43
CA TYR A 75 -0.37 10.71 -9.38
C TYR A 75 -1.80 10.86 -9.95
N GLY A 76 -2.35 12.08 -9.86
CA GLY A 76 -3.74 12.35 -10.27
C GLY A 76 -4.76 12.15 -9.14
N TYR A 77 -4.33 12.22 -7.89
CA TYR A 77 -5.21 12.13 -6.71
C TYR A 77 -6.20 13.29 -6.68
N THR A 78 -7.47 12.97 -6.47
CA THR A 78 -8.55 13.94 -6.32
C THR A 78 -9.26 13.77 -4.96
N ASN A 79 -9.99 14.80 -4.55
CA ASN A 79 -10.90 14.73 -3.40
C ASN A 79 -12.28 15.27 -3.82
N PRO A 80 -13.34 14.43 -3.94
CA PRO A 80 -13.36 12.99 -3.65
C PRO A 80 -12.51 12.17 -4.64
N VAL A 81 -12.13 10.96 -4.22
CA VAL A 81 -11.26 10.06 -4.98
C VAL A 81 -11.94 9.58 -6.26
N ASP A 82 -11.33 9.87 -7.40
CA ASP A 82 -11.74 9.47 -8.76
C ASP A 82 -10.65 8.59 -9.37
N GLU A 83 -10.87 7.27 -9.39
CA GLU A 83 -9.90 6.29 -9.88
C GLU A 83 -9.58 6.47 -11.37
N SER A 84 -10.50 7.06 -12.16
CA SER A 84 -10.30 7.26 -13.61
C SER A 84 -9.21 8.29 -13.94
N LYS A 85 -8.89 9.17 -12.99
CA LYS A 85 -7.87 10.22 -13.13
C LYS A 85 -6.50 9.77 -12.61
N MET A 86 -6.45 8.65 -11.90
CA MET A 86 -5.20 8.14 -11.36
C MET A 86 -4.34 7.55 -12.47
N LYS A 87 -3.09 7.96 -12.49
CA LYS A 87 -2.06 7.34 -13.31
C LYS A 87 -1.14 6.56 -12.40
N PHE A 88 -0.91 5.31 -12.76
CA PHE A 88 -0.09 4.38 -12.00
C PHE A 88 0.84 3.61 -12.92
N LYS A 89 2.11 3.54 -12.55
CA LYS A 89 3.12 2.72 -13.21
C LYS A 89 4.09 2.15 -12.19
N ILE A 90 4.42 0.87 -12.33
CA ILE A 90 5.51 0.24 -11.58
C ILE A 90 6.81 0.60 -12.28
N LEU A 91 7.72 1.28 -11.58
CA LEU A 91 9.05 1.64 -12.08
C LEU A 91 10.11 0.62 -11.66
N SER A 92 9.97 0.06 -10.46
CA SER A 92 10.76 -1.07 -9.97
C SER A 92 9.81 -2.01 -9.24
N ASP A 93 9.74 -3.26 -9.73
CA ASP A 93 8.87 -4.28 -9.16
C ASP A 93 9.36 -4.74 -7.77
N PHE A 94 8.52 -5.49 -7.05
CA PHE A 94 8.80 -5.96 -5.70
C PHE A 94 10.05 -6.81 -5.61
N LYS A 95 11.13 -6.20 -5.11
CA LYS A 95 12.39 -6.86 -4.81
C LYS A 95 12.43 -7.27 -3.34
N LYS A 96 12.76 -8.54 -3.10
CA LYS A 96 13.00 -9.06 -1.75
C LYS A 96 14.30 -8.47 -1.20
N LEU A 97 14.24 -7.92 0.01
CA LEU A 97 15.40 -7.42 0.74
C LEU A 97 15.90 -8.43 1.78
N HIS A 98 14.98 -9.16 2.43
CA HIS A 98 15.26 -10.19 3.45
C HIS A 98 14.08 -11.16 3.54
#